data_AF-A0A558QZV2-F1
#
_entry.id   AF-A0A558QZV2-F1
#
_cell.length_a   1.000
_cell.length_b   1.000
_cell.length_c   1.000
_cell.angle_alpha   90.00
_cell.angle_beta   90.00
_cell.angle_gamma   90.00
#
_symmetry.space_group_name_H-M   'P 1'
#
loop_
_entity.id
_entity.type
_entity.pdbx_description
1 polymer ?
#
loop_
_entity_poly.entity_id
_entity_poly.type
_entity_poly.pdbx_seq_one_letter_code
_entity_poly.pdbx_strand_id
1 'polypeptide(L)'
;MADGENGVLRKVYFFKFEHFSEFKERLSGSFQRIENLPFEDQGRYQYDPITNSRLCVFPDRLDFPIRMRFGRTRLGSLPDVESGGKLQTLELQEDEGLIDVCHIVFFEDGYVAAEWNWEGPRLAKLGRYLFEKGHNLPTAPVFYPLFERDIVEVIAGLDSIRVLEVDVPPDAAQLLKEADDNLAAAVEASETVWKRLCTVGRM
;
A
#
# COMPACT_ATOMS: atom_id res chain seq x y z
N MET A 1 -23.24 35.29 0.99
CA MET A 1 -21.85 34.91 1.31
C MET A 1 -21.78 33.42 1.10
N ALA A 2 -21.01 32.96 0.11
CA ALA A 2 -20.93 31.55 -0.23
C ALA A 2 -20.09 30.85 0.84
N ASP A 3 -20.68 29.86 1.52
CA ASP A 3 -19.95 28.86 2.28
C ASP A 3 -19.06 28.11 1.29
N GLY A 4 -17.81 28.56 1.16
CA GLY A 4 -16.80 27.83 0.44
C GLY A 4 -16.49 26.58 1.24
N GLU A 5 -16.90 25.41 0.73
CA GLU A 5 -16.35 24.14 1.20
C GLU A 5 -14.84 24.24 1.13
N ASN A 6 -14.17 24.29 2.30
CA ASN A 6 -12.74 24.10 2.42
C ASN A 6 -12.41 22.63 2.11
N GLY A 7 -12.57 22.24 0.85
CA GLY A 7 -12.21 20.93 0.36
C GLY A 7 -10.69 20.81 0.37
N VAL A 8 -10.16 19.91 1.19
CA VAL A 8 -8.74 19.55 1.14
C VAL A 8 -8.55 18.59 -0.03
N LEU A 9 -7.85 19.02 -1.07
CA LEU A 9 -7.45 18.13 -2.17
C LEU A 9 -6.42 17.13 -1.66
N ARG A 10 -6.69 15.83 -1.86
CA ARG A 10 -5.80 14.73 -1.50
C ARG A 10 -5.45 13.95 -2.76
N LYS A 11 -4.16 13.67 -2.96
CA LYS A 11 -3.71 12.79 -4.04
C LYS A 11 -3.98 11.34 -3.62
N VAL A 12 -4.58 10.54 -4.51
CA VAL A 12 -4.88 9.13 -4.28
C VAL A 12 -4.15 8.31 -5.34
N TYR A 13 -3.44 7.28 -4.91
CA TYR A 13 -2.81 6.31 -5.79
C TYR A 13 -3.56 4.99 -5.75
N PHE A 14 -3.53 4.26 -6.86
CA PHE A 14 -4.09 2.94 -6.96
C PHE A 14 -2.99 1.89 -7.01
N PHE A 15 -3.28 0.73 -6.44
CA PHE A 15 -2.36 -0.39 -6.33
C PHE A 15 -3.10 -1.68 -6.67
N LYS A 16 -2.37 -2.67 -7.18
CA LYS A 16 -2.83 -4.06 -7.26
C LYS A 16 -2.32 -4.83 -6.05
N PHE A 17 -3.23 -5.52 -5.37
CA PHE A 17 -2.89 -6.46 -4.31
C PHE A 17 -2.45 -7.78 -4.96
N GLU A 18 -1.18 -8.16 -4.75
CA GLU A 18 -0.61 -9.41 -5.23
C GLU A 18 -1.33 -10.65 -4.65
N HIS A 19 -1.61 -11.64 -5.50
CA HIS A 19 -2.27 -12.90 -5.10
C HIS A 19 -3.58 -12.69 -4.31
N PHE A 20 -4.33 -11.61 -4.58
CA PHE A 20 -5.50 -11.20 -3.79
C PHE A 20 -6.53 -12.32 -3.55
N SER A 21 -6.73 -13.22 -4.50
CA SER A 21 -7.65 -14.37 -4.36
C SER A 21 -7.33 -15.26 -3.17
N GLU A 22 -6.05 -15.38 -2.79
CA GLU A 22 -5.59 -16.16 -1.63
C GLU A 22 -5.87 -15.46 -0.30
N PHE A 23 -5.95 -14.13 -0.33
CA PHE A 23 -6.14 -13.28 0.86
C PHE A 23 -7.60 -12.89 1.09
N LYS A 24 -8.42 -12.79 0.01
CA LYS A 24 -9.77 -12.19 0.01
C LYS A 24 -10.62 -12.63 1.21
N GLU A 25 -10.77 -13.94 1.40
CA GLU A 25 -11.61 -14.52 2.46
C GLU A 25 -11.07 -14.30 3.88
N ARG A 26 -9.79 -13.92 4.02
CA ARG A 26 -9.12 -13.74 5.32
C ARG A 26 -8.92 -12.27 5.71
N LEU A 27 -9.15 -11.35 4.78
CA LEU A 27 -8.94 -9.92 5.00
C LEU A 27 -9.88 -9.37 6.07
N SER A 28 -11.19 -9.57 5.93
CA SER A 28 -12.17 -9.10 6.92
C SER A 28 -11.88 -9.62 8.33
N GLY A 29 -11.51 -10.90 8.47
CA GLY A 29 -11.11 -11.49 9.74
C GLY A 29 -9.81 -10.90 10.31
N SER A 30 -8.83 -10.60 9.45
CA SER A 30 -7.59 -9.91 9.86
C SER A 30 -7.87 -8.51 10.40
N PHE A 31 -8.72 -7.75 9.71
CA PHE A 31 -9.08 -6.40 10.13
C PHE A 31 -9.94 -6.41 11.40
N GLN A 32 -10.88 -7.35 11.52
CA GLN A 32 -11.66 -7.53 12.74
C GLN A 32 -10.77 -7.84 13.94
N ARG A 33 -9.73 -8.66 13.77
CA ARG A 33 -8.75 -8.91 14.83
C ARG A 33 -8.04 -7.61 15.22
N ILE A 34 -7.53 -6.86 14.24
CA ILE A 34 -6.82 -5.59 14.47
C ILE A 34 -7.71 -4.58 15.20
N GLU A 35 -8.98 -4.48 14.84
CA GLU A 35 -9.98 -3.64 15.50
C GLU A 35 -10.15 -3.97 16.99
N ASN A 36 -9.92 -5.22 17.38
CA ASN A 36 -10.03 -5.68 18.77
C ASN A 36 -8.70 -5.64 19.54
N LEU A 37 -7.58 -5.25 18.90
CA LEU A 37 -6.30 -5.10 19.61
C LEU A 37 -6.28 -3.81 20.44
N PRO A 38 -5.81 -3.84 21.69
CA PRO A 38 -5.61 -2.64 22.50
C PRO A 38 -4.49 -1.75 21.94
N PHE A 39 -4.55 -0.45 22.21
CA PHE A 39 -3.51 0.52 21.81
C PHE A 39 -2.32 0.48 22.77
N GLU A 40 -1.51 -0.57 22.66
CA GLU A 40 -0.28 -0.79 23.43
C GLU A 40 0.80 -1.45 22.55
N ASP A 41 2.05 -1.49 23.00
CA ASP A 41 3.20 -1.94 22.19
C ASP A 41 3.10 -3.41 21.74
N GLN A 42 2.54 -4.28 22.58
CA GLN A 42 2.26 -5.69 22.21
C GLN A 42 0.92 -5.86 21.47
N GLY A 43 0.07 -4.84 21.50
CA GLY A 43 -1.24 -4.81 20.87
C GLY A 43 -1.17 -4.25 19.45
N ARG A 44 -1.91 -3.17 19.22
CA ARG A 44 -2.10 -2.56 17.90
C ARG A 44 -0.88 -1.79 17.39
N TYR A 45 0.00 -1.32 18.27
CA TYR A 45 1.19 -0.61 17.82
C TYR A 45 2.23 -1.57 17.25
N GLN A 46 2.86 -1.13 16.16
CA GLN A 46 4.08 -1.74 15.63
C GLN A 46 5.18 -0.66 15.65
N TYR A 47 6.23 -0.90 16.42
CA TYR A 47 7.35 0.04 16.52
C TYR A 47 8.26 -0.04 15.28
N ASP A 48 8.57 1.11 14.71
CA ASP A 48 9.55 1.27 13.65
C ASP A 48 10.84 1.90 14.21
N PRO A 49 11.90 1.10 14.41
CA PRO A 49 13.14 1.58 15.01
C PRO A 49 13.91 2.54 14.11
N ILE A 50 13.68 2.52 12.79
CA ILE A 50 14.41 3.39 11.84
C ILE A 50 13.93 4.82 12.01
N THR A 51 12.63 4.99 12.23
CA THR A 51 12.01 6.32 12.28
C THR A 51 11.55 6.74 13.67
N ASN A 52 11.79 5.90 14.69
CA ASN A 52 11.30 6.07 16.05
C ASN A 52 9.80 6.43 16.09
N SER A 53 9.00 5.69 15.33
CA SER A 53 7.56 5.93 15.20
C SER A 53 6.75 4.67 15.47
N ARG A 54 5.47 4.82 15.82
CA ARG A 54 4.53 3.72 16.00
C ARG A 54 3.57 3.69 14.80
N LEU A 55 3.44 2.52 14.18
CA LEU A 55 2.43 2.27 13.16
C LEU A 55 1.17 1.67 13.80
N CYS A 56 0.00 2.07 13.33
CA CYS A 56 -1.27 1.47 13.75
C CYS A 56 -2.34 1.60 12.68
N VAL A 57 -3.31 0.69 12.69
CA VAL A 57 -4.46 0.72 11.76
C VAL A 57 -5.76 0.94 12.54
N PHE A 58 -6.63 1.76 11.99
CA PHE A 58 -8.00 1.98 12.45
C PHE A 58 -8.94 1.47 11.37
N PRO A 59 -9.50 0.26 11.50
CA PRO A 59 -10.55 -0.20 10.61
C PRO A 59 -11.79 0.69 10.75
N ASP A 60 -12.33 1.14 9.62
CA ASP A 60 -13.57 1.94 9.57
C ASP A 60 -14.73 1.14 8.97
N ARG A 61 -14.43 0.17 8.10
CA ARG A 61 -15.39 -0.76 7.49
C ARG A 61 -14.70 -2.09 7.16
N LEU A 62 -15.30 -3.23 7.54
CA LEU A 62 -14.69 -4.56 7.42
C LEU A 62 -15.16 -5.37 6.21
N ASP A 63 -16.27 -4.99 5.58
CA ASP A 63 -16.81 -5.57 4.34
C ASP A 63 -16.39 -4.74 3.12
N PHE A 64 -16.36 -5.37 1.93
CA PHE A 64 -15.95 -4.67 0.72
C PHE A 64 -16.94 -3.55 0.31
N PRO A 65 -16.44 -2.38 -0.13
CA PRO A 65 -15.04 -1.96 -0.09
C PRO A 65 -14.58 -1.71 1.36
N ILE A 66 -13.54 -2.42 1.79
CA ILE A 66 -13.00 -2.34 3.15
C ILE A 66 -12.30 -0.99 3.29
N ARG A 67 -12.58 -0.26 4.37
CA ARG A 67 -12.03 1.08 4.60
C ARG A 67 -11.25 1.11 5.90
N MET A 68 -10.11 1.78 5.89
CA MET A 68 -9.31 1.96 7.08
C MET A 68 -8.44 3.21 6.99
N ARG A 69 -7.93 3.61 8.14
CA ARG A 69 -6.88 4.60 8.31
C ARG A 69 -5.61 3.91 8.78
N PHE A 70 -4.50 4.16 8.08
CA PHE A 70 -3.18 3.71 8.47
C PHE A 70 -2.38 4.89 9.01
N GLY A 71 -2.04 4.82 10.28
CA GLY A 71 -1.40 5.90 11.02
C GLY A 71 0.06 5.63 11.31
N ARG A 72 0.87 6.70 11.29
CA ARG A 72 2.23 6.74 11.79
C ARG A 72 2.33 7.82 12.86
N THR A 73 2.51 7.40 14.11
CA THR A 73 2.64 8.29 15.25
C THR A 73 4.12 8.58 15.51
N ARG A 74 4.51 9.85 15.44
CA ARG A 74 5.82 10.35 15.84
C ARG A 74 5.79 10.68 17.32
N LEU A 75 6.75 10.13 18.06
CA LEU A 75 6.95 10.40 19.49
C LEU A 75 8.11 11.39 19.73
N GLY A 76 8.86 11.73 18.69
CA GLY A 76 9.99 12.64 18.73
C GLY A 76 10.14 13.41 17.42
N SER A 77 11.07 14.37 17.39
CA SER A 77 11.23 15.31 16.27
C SER A 77 9.91 16.01 15.90
N LEU A 78 9.14 16.37 16.94
CA LEU A 78 7.86 17.05 16.79
C LEU A 78 8.08 18.50 16.34
N PRO A 79 7.17 19.04 15.52
CA PRO A 79 7.28 20.43 15.09
C PRO A 79 7.02 21.39 16.26
N ASP A 80 7.67 22.55 16.21
CA ASP A 80 7.26 23.70 17.02
C ASP A 80 5.98 24.32 16.41
N VAL A 81 5.19 24.96 17.27
CA VAL A 81 4.09 25.82 16.87
C VAL A 81 4.65 27.22 16.60
N GLU A 82 4.38 27.75 15.41
CA GLU A 82 4.77 29.11 15.03
C GLU A 82 3.56 30.05 15.13
N SER A 83 3.75 31.20 15.77
CA SER A 83 2.76 32.27 15.80
C SER A 83 3.42 33.65 15.80
N GLY A 84 3.47 34.30 14.64
CA GLY A 84 3.97 35.67 14.48
C GLY A 84 5.48 35.81 14.67
N GLY A 85 6.25 34.85 14.15
CA GLY A 85 7.70 34.73 14.26
C GLY A 85 8.19 34.12 15.57
N LYS A 86 7.28 33.71 16.46
CA LYS A 86 7.62 33.07 17.74
C LYS A 86 7.39 31.57 17.63
N LEU A 87 8.43 30.81 17.94
CA LEU A 87 8.37 29.35 18.04
C LEU A 87 8.11 28.97 19.50
N GLN A 88 7.15 28.07 19.69
CA GLN A 88 6.86 27.45 20.98
C GLN A 88 6.76 25.94 20.79
N THR A 89 7.27 25.18 21.76
CA THR A 89 7.17 23.72 21.72
C THR A 89 5.70 23.29 21.76
N LEU A 90 5.34 22.32 20.92
CA LEU A 90 4.02 21.71 20.94
C LEU A 90 3.79 21.02 22.29
N GLU A 91 2.79 21.48 23.04
CA GLU A 91 2.43 20.88 24.33
C GLU A 91 1.70 19.56 24.11
N LEU A 92 2.35 18.46 24.50
CA LEU A 92 1.80 17.10 24.50
C LEU A 92 2.10 16.44 25.86
N GLN A 93 1.27 15.49 26.28
CA GLN A 93 1.60 14.60 27.41
C GLN A 93 2.74 13.63 27.04
N GLU A 94 3.37 13.01 28.04
CA GLU A 94 4.56 12.14 27.86
C GLU A 94 4.30 10.94 26.91
N ASP A 95 3.07 10.47 26.83
CA ASP A 95 2.63 9.35 26.00
C ASP A 95 1.86 9.77 24.73
N GLU A 96 1.67 11.08 24.52
CA GLU A 96 1.04 11.63 23.34
C GLU A 96 2.06 11.83 22.21
N GLY A 97 1.56 11.71 20.97
CA GLY A 97 2.37 11.91 19.79
C GLY A 97 1.55 12.44 18.62
N LEU A 98 2.22 12.97 17.61
CA LEU A 98 1.57 13.45 16.41
C LEU A 98 1.38 12.30 15.43
N ILE A 99 0.15 12.07 14.96
CA ILE A 99 -0.17 10.99 14.03
C ILE A 99 -0.44 11.51 12.62
N ASP A 100 0.30 10.97 11.66
CA ASP A 100 0.07 11.16 10.23
C ASP A 100 -0.75 9.98 9.69
N VAL A 101 -1.93 10.27 9.16
CA VAL A 101 -2.88 9.25 8.70
C VAL A 101 -2.96 9.23 7.17
N CYS A 102 -3.02 8.03 6.61
CA CYS A 102 -3.39 7.75 5.22
C CYS A 102 -4.70 6.96 5.19
N HIS A 103 -5.66 7.38 4.37
CA HIS A 103 -6.88 6.60 4.13
C HIS A 103 -6.63 5.52 3.07
N ILE A 104 -7.16 4.32 3.30
CA ILE A 104 -6.96 3.16 2.43
C ILE A 104 -8.29 2.45 2.21
N VAL A 105 -8.55 2.09 0.95
CA VAL A 105 -9.75 1.39 0.52
C VAL A 105 -9.34 0.16 -0.27
N PHE A 106 -9.81 -1.02 0.15
CA PHE A 106 -9.64 -2.27 -0.58
C PHE A 106 -10.94 -2.59 -1.32
N PHE A 107 -10.83 -2.86 -2.61
CA PHE A 107 -11.94 -3.23 -3.48
C PHE A 107 -12.03 -4.74 -3.66
N GLU A 108 -13.21 -5.22 -4.06
CA GLU A 108 -13.51 -6.65 -4.15
C GLU A 108 -12.77 -7.37 -5.30
N ASP A 109 -12.22 -6.62 -6.24
CA ASP A 109 -11.44 -7.06 -7.40
C ASP A 109 -9.91 -7.04 -7.16
N GLY A 110 -9.49 -6.77 -5.91
CA GLY A 110 -8.10 -6.75 -5.49
C GLY A 110 -7.37 -5.46 -5.84
N TYR A 111 -8.07 -4.40 -6.25
CA TYR A 111 -7.50 -3.06 -6.27
C TYR A 111 -7.51 -2.42 -4.89
N VAL A 112 -6.54 -1.55 -4.65
CA VAL A 112 -6.41 -0.79 -3.41
C VAL A 112 -6.18 0.67 -3.77
N ALA A 113 -7.00 1.56 -3.22
CA ALA A 113 -6.74 3.00 -3.27
C ALA A 113 -6.12 3.44 -1.94
N ALA A 114 -5.05 4.22 -2.00
CA ALA A 114 -4.43 4.80 -0.82
C ALA A 114 -4.17 6.29 -1.02
N GLU A 115 -4.54 7.09 -0.03
CA GLU A 115 -4.17 8.49 0.05
C GLU A 115 -2.65 8.63 0.14
N TRP A 116 -2.12 9.57 -0.62
CA TRP A 116 -0.74 10.00 -0.49
C TRP A 116 -0.62 11.10 0.56
N ASN A 117 0.11 10.76 1.61
CA ASN A 117 0.61 11.71 2.59
C ASN A 117 2.13 11.56 2.63
N TRP A 118 2.86 12.67 2.47
CA TRP A 118 4.33 12.65 2.47
C TRP A 118 4.88 12.11 3.80
N GLU A 119 4.30 12.54 4.92
CA GLU A 119 4.70 12.16 6.29
C GLU A 119 4.07 10.84 6.75
N GLY A 120 2.95 10.46 6.12
CA GLY A 120 2.19 9.26 6.44
C GLY A 120 2.91 7.95 6.12
N PRO A 121 2.42 6.83 6.67
CA PRO A 121 3.03 5.53 6.42
C PRO A 121 2.85 5.09 4.97
N ARG A 122 3.88 4.46 4.40
CA ARG A 122 3.87 3.91 3.05
C ARG A 122 3.09 2.59 3.01
N LEU A 123 2.39 2.33 1.91
CA LEU A 123 1.58 1.13 1.73
C LEU A 123 2.40 -0.17 1.85
N ALA A 124 3.68 -0.16 1.47
CA ALA A 124 4.58 -1.31 1.68
C ALA A 124 4.69 -1.73 3.16
N LYS A 125 4.62 -0.79 4.10
CA LYS A 125 4.62 -1.10 5.54
C LYS A 125 3.29 -1.71 6.00
N LEU A 126 2.20 -1.43 5.31
CA LEU A 126 0.89 -2.01 5.63
C LEU A 126 0.91 -3.52 5.46
N GLY A 127 1.52 -4.04 4.39
CA GLY A 127 1.57 -5.49 4.15
C GLY A 127 2.21 -6.24 5.32
N ARG A 128 3.37 -5.77 5.76
CA ARG A 128 4.04 -6.32 6.95
C ARG A 128 3.18 -6.16 8.22
N TYR A 129 2.58 -5.00 8.42
CA TYR A 129 1.71 -4.74 9.57
C TYR A 129 0.51 -5.72 9.62
N LEU A 130 -0.16 -5.93 8.48
CA LEU A 130 -1.33 -6.83 8.39
C LEU A 130 -0.97 -8.28 8.64
N PHE A 131 0.21 -8.72 8.19
CA PHE A 131 0.71 -10.05 8.52
C PHE A 131 0.98 -10.19 10.01
N GLU A 132 1.74 -9.25 10.60
CA GLU A 132 2.14 -9.32 12.00
C GLU A 132 0.98 -9.14 12.98
N LYS A 133 -0.01 -8.27 12.70
CA LYS A 133 -1.10 -7.96 13.63
C LYS A 133 -2.41 -8.67 13.28
N GLY A 134 -2.64 -8.94 12.00
CA GLY A 134 -3.83 -9.64 11.51
C GLY A 134 -3.79 -11.15 11.73
N HIS A 135 -2.61 -11.79 11.79
CA HIS A 135 -2.36 -13.22 12.05
C HIS A 135 -3.10 -14.24 11.16
N ASN A 136 -4.07 -13.83 10.33
CA ASN A 136 -4.86 -14.73 9.50
C ASN A 136 -4.33 -14.81 8.06
N LEU A 137 -3.35 -13.97 7.69
CA LEU A 137 -2.79 -13.95 6.34
C LEU A 137 -1.63 -14.97 6.22
N PRO A 138 -1.54 -15.73 5.12
CA PRO A 138 -0.51 -16.75 4.93
C PRO A 138 0.90 -16.16 4.82
N THR A 139 1.02 -14.98 4.21
CA THR A 139 2.27 -14.22 4.02
C THR A 139 1.96 -12.72 4.13
N ALA A 140 3.01 -11.88 4.09
CA ALA A 140 2.82 -10.44 4.01
C ALA A 140 2.30 -10.01 2.63
N PRO A 141 1.13 -9.33 2.56
CA PRO A 141 0.64 -8.74 1.33
C PRO A 141 1.65 -7.83 0.65
N VAL A 142 1.72 -7.91 -0.67
CA VAL A 142 2.48 -6.99 -1.51
C VAL A 142 1.50 -6.16 -2.34
N PHE A 143 1.82 -4.86 -2.46
CA PHE A 143 1.00 -3.90 -3.20
C PHE A 143 1.83 -3.30 -4.32
N TYR A 144 1.46 -3.60 -5.56
CA TYR A 144 2.12 -3.04 -6.74
C TYR A 144 1.45 -1.73 -7.13
N PRO A 145 2.20 -0.62 -7.26
CA PRO A 145 1.63 0.62 -7.75
C PRO A 145 1.09 0.40 -9.17
N LEU A 146 -0.17 0.78 -9.40
CA LEU A 146 -0.67 0.91 -10.75
C LEU A 146 -0.15 2.23 -11.28
N PHE A 147 0.66 2.17 -12.33
CA PHE A 147 1.25 3.36 -12.93
C PHE A 147 0.17 4.37 -13.35
N GLU A 148 0.43 5.64 -13.08
CA GLU A 148 -0.31 6.74 -13.70
C GLU A 148 -0.18 6.64 -15.23
N ARG A 149 -1.22 7.07 -15.94
CA ARG A 149 -1.26 7.15 -17.43
C ARG A 149 0.00 7.83 -17.99
N ASP A 150 0.63 8.70 -17.22
CA ASP A 150 1.86 9.43 -17.52
C ASP A 150 3.04 8.52 -17.86
N ILE A 151 3.08 7.23 -17.48
CA ILE A 151 4.16 6.34 -17.96
C ILE A 151 4.11 6.20 -19.48
N VAL A 152 2.92 6.21 -20.08
CA VAL A 152 2.75 6.17 -21.53
C VAL A 152 3.25 7.48 -22.15
N GLU A 153 2.98 8.61 -21.51
CA GLU A 153 3.45 9.92 -21.97
C GLU A 153 4.97 10.06 -21.84
N VAL A 154 5.55 9.55 -20.75
CA VAL A 154 7.00 9.49 -20.52
C VAL A 154 7.65 8.56 -21.53
N ILE A 155 7.11 7.36 -21.76
CA ILE A 155 7.58 6.43 -22.80
C ILE A 155 7.47 7.05 -24.19
N ALA A 156 6.37 7.75 -24.50
CA ALA A 156 6.18 8.43 -25.77
C ALA A 156 7.16 9.60 -25.97
N GLY A 157 7.66 10.20 -24.88
CA GLY A 157 8.66 11.26 -24.89
C GLY A 157 10.11 10.77 -24.94
N LEU A 158 10.37 9.46 -24.90
CA LEU A 158 11.73 8.91 -25.01
C LEU A 158 12.09 8.65 -26.48
N ASP A 159 13.05 9.43 -27.01
CA ASP A 159 13.56 9.26 -28.39
C ASP A 159 14.19 7.88 -28.64
N SER A 160 14.73 7.23 -27.60
CA SER A 160 15.23 5.86 -27.69
C SER A 160 15.18 5.15 -26.34
N ILE A 161 14.62 3.94 -26.33
CA ILE A 161 14.63 3.03 -25.19
C ILE A 161 15.69 1.96 -25.47
N ARG A 162 16.73 1.90 -24.63
CA ARG A 162 17.83 0.92 -24.80
C ARG A 162 17.57 -0.39 -24.08
N VAL A 163 16.89 -0.34 -22.94
CA VAL A 163 16.54 -1.49 -22.12
C VAL A 163 15.16 -1.23 -21.54
N LEU A 164 14.26 -2.17 -21.74
CA LEU A 164 12.92 -2.19 -21.15
C LEU A 164 12.78 -3.55 -20.45
N GLU A 165 12.58 -3.51 -19.13
CA GLU A 165 12.31 -4.69 -18.32
C GLU A 165 10.86 -4.60 -17.85
N VAL A 166 10.07 -5.61 -18.18
CA VAL A 166 8.64 -5.67 -17.88
C VAL A 166 8.36 -6.98 -17.17
N ASP A 167 7.99 -6.87 -15.89
CA ASP A 167 7.49 -8.00 -15.13
C ASP A 167 5.97 -8.09 -15.31
N VAL A 168 5.54 -9.21 -15.89
CA VAL A 168 4.12 -9.47 -16.13
C VAL A 168 3.68 -10.61 -15.22
N PRO A 169 2.69 -10.39 -14.34
CA PRO A 169 2.15 -11.47 -13.53
C PRO A 169 1.41 -12.50 -14.41
N PRO A 170 1.41 -13.79 -14.06
CA PRO A 170 0.89 -14.86 -14.92
C PRO A 170 -0.59 -14.71 -15.31
N ASP A 171 -1.39 -14.07 -14.46
CA ASP A 171 -2.81 -13.81 -14.69
C ASP A 171 -3.08 -12.70 -15.72
N ALA A 172 -2.07 -11.89 -16.06
CA ALA A 172 -2.16 -10.83 -17.07
C ALA A 172 -1.76 -11.28 -18.49
N ALA A 173 -1.41 -12.57 -18.69
CA ALA A 173 -1.01 -13.10 -19.99
C ALA A 173 -2.06 -12.89 -21.09
N GLN A 174 -3.34 -12.94 -20.73
CA GLN A 174 -4.44 -12.74 -21.68
C GLN A 174 -4.56 -11.27 -22.12
N LEU A 175 -4.25 -10.32 -21.24
CA LEU A 175 -4.22 -8.88 -21.56
C LEU A 175 -3.05 -8.55 -22.51
N LEU A 176 -1.91 -9.23 -22.38
CA LEU A 176 -0.80 -9.08 -23.33
C LEU A 176 -1.18 -9.54 -24.74
N LYS A 177 -1.97 -10.60 -24.84
CA LYS A 177 -2.45 -11.16 -26.11
C LYS A 177 -3.41 -10.21 -26.83
N GLU A 178 -4.21 -9.47 -26.07
CA GLU A 178 -5.06 -8.43 -26.63
C GLU A 178 -4.27 -7.17 -27.04
N ALA A 179 -3.11 -6.93 -26.41
CA ALA A 179 -2.26 -5.79 -26.70
C ALA A 179 -1.35 -6.00 -27.93
N ASP A 180 -0.67 -7.15 -28.02
CA ASP A 180 0.21 -7.50 -29.15
C ASP A 180 0.52 -9.01 -29.20
N ASP A 181 0.28 -9.64 -30.36
CA ASP A 181 0.49 -11.08 -30.57
C ASP A 181 1.96 -11.52 -30.38
N ASN A 182 2.94 -10.67 -30.73
CA ASN A 182 4.35 -11.01 -30.61
C ASN A 182 4.83 -10.92 -29.15
N LEU A 183 4.29 -9.96 -28.39
CA LEU A 183 4.58 -9.81 -26.97
C LEU A 183 4.02 -11.00 -26.18
N ALA A 184 2.81 -11.45 -26.51
CA ALA A 184 2.23 -12.66 -25.96
C ALA A 184 3.06 -13.91 -26.28
N ALA A 185 3.54 -14.05 -27.52
CA ALA A 185 4.40 -15.17 -27.92
C ALA A 185 5.72 -15.21 -27.13
N ALA A 186 6.32 -14.05 -26.81
CA ALA A 186 7.55 -13.96 -26.01
C ALA A 186 7.34 -14.39 -24.55
N VAL A 187 6.19 -14.05 -23.96
CA VAL A 187 5.83 -14.47 -22.60
C VAL A 187 5.45 -15.95 -22.55
N GLU A 188 4.67 -16.46 -23.51
CA GLU A 188 4.33 -17.88 -23.62
C GLU A 188 5.59 -18.77 -23.81
N ALA A 189 6.57 -18.28 -24.58
CA ALA A 189 7.87 -18.94 -24.72
C ALA A 189 8.63 -18.99 -23.38
N SER A 190 8.60 -17.90 -22.62
CA SER A 190 9.26 -17.80 -21.31
C SER A 190 8.59 -18.70 -20.26
N GLU A 191 7.26 -18.78 -20.23
CA GLU A 191 6.53 -19.75 -19.41
C GLU A 191 6.88 -21.19 -19.75
N THR A 192 7.04 -21.50 -21.04
CA THR A 192 7.38 -22.85 -21.51
C THR A 192 8.79 -23.24 -21.05
N VAL A 193 9.74 -22.31 -21.09
CA VAL A 193 11.09 -22.48 -20.56
C VAL A 193 11.06 -22.67 -19.05
N TRP A 194 10.29 -21.85 -18.32
CA TRP A 194 10.13 -21.96 -16.87
C TRP A 194 9.52 -23.30 -16.45
N LYS A 195 8.43 -23.73 -17.09
CA LYS A 195 7.80 -25.04 -16.86
C LYS A 195 8.79 -26.18 -17.13
N ARG A 196 9.60 -26.08 -18.18
CA ARG A 196 10.67 -27.07 -18.46
C ARG A 196 11.76 -27.07 -17.39
N LEU A 197 12.22 -25.91 -16.92
CA LEU A 197 13.24 -25.81 -15.87
C LEU A 197 12.75 -26.36 -14.52
N CYS A 198 11.49 -26.09 -14.13
CA CYS A 198 10.90 -26.67 -12.92
C CYS A 198 10.65 -28.18 -13.01
N THR A 199 10.52 -28.73 -14.22
CA THR A 199 10.36 -30.18 -14.44
C THR A 199 11.72 -30.91 -14.39
N VAL A 200 12.81 -30.24 -14.76
CA VAL A 200 14.18 -30.80 -14.71
C VAL A 200 14.76 -30.77 -13.28
N GLY A 201 14.28 -29.90 -12.39
CA GLY A 201 14.68 -29.85 -10.97
C GLY A 201 14.04 -30.91 -10.04
N ARG A 202 13.36 -31.92 -10.58
CA ARG A 202 12.73 -33.04 -9.85
C ARG A 202 13.31 -34.43 -10.18
N MET A 203 14.55 -34.49 -10.66
CA MET A 203 15.35 -35.73 -10.68
C MET A 203 16.50 -35.64 -9.68
#